data_AF-A0A3D0RVT6-F1
#
_entry.id   AF-A0A3D0RVT6-F1
#
_cell.length_a   1.000
_cell.length_b   1.000
_cell.length_c   1.000
_cell.angle_alpha   90.00
_cell.angle_beta   90.00
_cell.angle_gamma   90.00
#
_symmetry.space_group_name_H-M   'P 1'
#
loop_
_entity.id
_entity.type
_entity.pdbx_description
1 polymer ?
#
loop_
_entity_poly.entity_id
_entity_poly.type
_entity_poly.pdbx_seq_one_letter_code
_entity_poly.pdbx_strand_id
1 'polypeptide(L)'
;MPKRDDFSYQEIYEEVGRTYRYFLSWRHALLGGYLIGIYTLFSHYFENNDMNIQRNLLICLFVITIVFWMIEYRIRELYRACTNSGAKIETDNKFSSIGIYVKLDSKDMRGRIISHSNAFNILFLSVLLAVIYLSFKL
;
A
#
# COMPACT_ATOMS: atom_id res chain seq x y z
N MET A 1 23.23 -0.34 30.24
CA MET A 1 22.37 -1.07 29.30
C MET A 1 21.26 -1.71 30.12
N PRO A 2 20.00 -1.25 29.99
CA PRO A 2 18.89 -1.91 30.68
C PRO A 2 18.81 -3.37 30.23
N LYS A 3 18.59 -4.27 31.18
CA LYS A 3 18.38 -5.70 30.90
C LYS A 3 17.13 -5.81 30.03
N ARG A 4 17.14 -6.80 29.13
CA ARG A 4 16.02 -7.13 28.24
C ARG A 4 14.92 -7.72 29.12
N ASP A 5 14.24 -6.86 29.86
CA ASP A 5 13.17 -7.23 30.78
C ASP A 5 12.01 -7.82 29.95
N ASP A 6 11.45 -8.92 30.45
CA ASP A 6 10.49 -9.77 29.77
C ASP A 6 9.20 -8.99 29.45
N PHE A 7 9.09 -8.47 28.23
CA PHE A 7 7.84 -7.89 27.73
C PHE A 7 6.74 -8.95 27.84
N SER A 8 5.61 -8.56 28.43
CA SER A 8 4.43 -9.42 28.47
C SER A 8 3.95 -9.67 27.04
N TYR A 9 3.48 -10.88 26.76
CA TYR A 9 2.89 -11.22 25.45
C TYR A 9 1.79 -10.25 25.03
N GLN A 10 1.04 -9.73 26.00
CA GLN A 10 0.01 -8.73 25.76
C GLN A 10 0.60 -7.42 25.22
N GLU A 11 1.72 -6.96 25.78
CA GLU A 11 2.40 -5.74 25.33
C GLU A 11 2.94 -5.90 23.91
N ILE A 12 3.54 -7.06 23.61
CA ILE A 12 4.03 -7.38 22.26
C ILE A 12 2.86 -7.41 21.26
N TYR A 13 1.75 -8.04 21.65
CA TYR A 13 0.56 -8.12 20.80
C TYR A 13 -0.08 -6.75 20.54
N GLU A 14 -0.17 -5.90 21.57
CA GLU A 14 -0.64 -4.52 21.46
C GLU A 14 0.26 -3.69 20.55
N GLU A 15 1.57 -3.88 20.64
CA GLU A 15 2.54 -3.19 19.79
C GLU A 15 2.44 -3.60 18.31
N VAL A 16 2.26 -4.89 18.05
CA VAL A 16 1.96 -5.39 16.68
C VAL A 16 0.67 -4.75 16.16
N GLY A 17 -0.36 -4.62 17.01
CA GLY A 17 -1.61 -3.94 16.65
C GLY A 17 -1.48 -2.46 16.36
N ARG A 18 -0.68 -1.73 17.15
CA ARG A 18 -0.35 -0.32 16.87
C ARG A 18 0.38 -0.19 15.54
N THR A 19 1.40 -1.00 15.32
CA THR A 19 2.22 -1.00 14.11
C THR A 19 1.40 -1.35 12.87
N TYR A 20 0.52 -2.35 12.96
CA TYR A 20 -0.42 -2.71 11.90
C TYR A 20 -1.32 -1.53 11.49
N ARG A 21 -1.97 -0.87 12.46
CA ARG A 21 -2.84 0.28 12.20
C ARG A 21 -2.08 1.46 11.63
N TYR A 22 -0.85 1.68 12.09
CA TYR A 22 0.04 2.69 11.55
C TYR A 22 0.29 2.45 10.05
N PHE A 23 0.76 1.26 9.65
CA PHE A 23 0.99 0.98 8.23
C PHE A 23 -0.29 0.99 7.40
N LEU A 24 -1.42 0.55 7.97
CA LEU A 24 -2.70 0.65 7.30
C LEU A 24 -3.07 2.12 7.02
N SER A 25 -2.90 3.02 7.98
CA SER A 25 -3.16 4.46 7.78
C SER A 25 -2.24 5.07 6.71
N TRP A 26 -0.97 4.67 6.66
CA TRP A 26 -0.03 5.09 5.63
C TRP A 26 -0.47 4.68 4.23
N ARG A 27 -1.04 3.48 4.06
CA ARG A 27 -1.58 3.05 2.76
C ARG A 27 -2.74 3.93 2.30
N HIS A 28 -3.64 4.32 3.22
CA HIS A 28 -4.75 5.21 2.89
C HIS A 28 -4.25 6.61 2.51
N ALA A 29 -3.30 7.16 3.27
CA ALA A 29 -2.67 8.45 2.97
C ALA A 29 -1.95 8.41 1.61
N LEU A 30 -1.23 7.32 1.32
CA LEU A 30 -0.56 7.12 0.03
C LEU A 30 -1.56 7.11 -1.13
N LEU A 31 -2.68 6.39 -0.99
CA LEU A 31 -3.75 6.37 -2.00
C LEU A 31 -4.32 7.77 -2.23
N GLY A 32 -4.66 8.47 -1.15
CA GLY A 32 -5.22 9.83 -1.24
C GLY A 32 -4.26 10.80 -1.95
N GLY A 33 -2.99 10.80 -1.54
CA GLY A 33 -1.96 11.62 -2.18
C GLY A 33 -1.77 11.28 -3.66
N TYR A 34 -1.80 10.00 -4.01
CA TYR A 34 -1.66 9.55 -5.39
C TYR A 34 -2.84 10.02 -6.26
N LEU A 35 -4.07 9.84 -5.79
CA LEU A 35 -5.27 10.26 -6.53
C LEU A 35 -5.31 11.77 -6.77
N ILE A 36 -4.95 12.56 -5.77
CA ILE A 36 -4.85 14.02 -5.90
C ILE A 36 -3.78 14.38 -6.94
N GLY A 37 -2.58 13.79 -6.84
CA GLY A 37 -1.49 14.07 -7.78
C GLY A 37 -1.84 13.72 -9.23
N ILE A 38 -2.46 12.56 -9.46
CA ILE A 38 -2.95 12.15 -10.78
C ILE A 38 -3.98 13.13 -11.31
N TYR A 39 -4.98 13.47 -10.50
CA TYR A 39 -6.05 14.39 -10.89
C TYR A 39 -5.48 15.75 -11.32
N THR A 40 -4.59 16.32 -10.51
CA THR A 40 -3.94 17.60 -10.82
C THR A 40 -3.17 17.55 -12.13
N LEU A 41 -2.36 16.51 -12.36
CA LEU A 41 -1.57 16.37 -13.58
C LEU A 41 -2.43 16.13 -14.82
N PHE A 42 -3.46 15.30 -14.72
CA PHE A 42 -4.38 15.09 -15.85
C PHE A 42 -5.21 16.33 -16.18
N SER A 43 -5.72 17.08 -15.19
CA SER A 43 -6.45 18.31 -15.46
C SER A 43 -5.59 19.29 -16.28
N HIS A 44 -4.34 19.49 -15.85
CA HIS A 44 -3.40 20.34 -16.58
C HIS A 44 -3.07 19.78 -17.96
N TYR A 45 -2.97 18.45 -18.12
CA TYR A 45 -2.72 17.85 -19.43
C TYR A 45 -3.82 18.20 -20.45
N PHE A 46 -5.10 18.11 -20.03
CA PHE A 46 -6.23 18.37 -20.92
C PHE A 46 -6.51 19.87 -21.15
N GLU A 47 -6.09 20.75 -20.24
CA GLU A 47 -6.25 22.21 -20.38
C GLU A 47 -5.16 22.85 -21.25
N ASN A 48 -3.97 22.25 -21.34
CA ASN A 48 -2.86 22.79 -22.11
C ASN A 48 -2.89 22.29 -23.56
N ASN A 49 -2.64 23.17 -24.53
CA ASN A 49 -2.51 22.82 -25.95
C ASN A 49 -1.05 22.70 -26.43
N ASP A 50 -0.07 23.09 -25.60
CA ASP A 50 1.35 22.98 -25.95
C ASP A 50 1.82 21.53 -25.78
N MET A 51 2.25 20.92 -26.89
CA MET A 51 2.71 19.54 -26.96
C MET A 51 3.94 19.28 -26.07
N ASN A 52 4.85 20.26 -25.92
CA ASN A 52 6.01 20.10 -25.05
C ASN A 52 5.60 20.04 -23.59
N ILE A 53 4.63 20.88 -23.17
CA ILE A 53 4.09 20.88 -21.81
C ILE A 53 3.37 19.56 -21.55
N GLN A 54 2.49 19.13 -22.46
CA GLN A 54 1.78 17.86 -22.36
C GLN A 54 2.74 16.65 -22.25
N ARG A 55 3.81 16.60 -23.07
CA ARG A 55 4.83 15.56 -22.98
C ARG A 55 5.54 15.57 -21.62
N ASN A 56 5.92 16.74 -21.10
CA ASN A 56 6.56 16.86 -19.80
C ASN A 56 5.61 16.41 -18.67
N LEU A 57 4.33 16.75 -18.74
CA LEU A 57 3.31 16.30 -17.78
C LEU A 57 3.16 14.78 -17.78
N LEU A 58 3.17 14.12 -18.95
CA LEU A 58 3.14 12.65 -19.04
C LEU A 58 4.39 12.01 -18.42
N ILE A 59 5.58 12.58 -18.65
CA ILE A 59 6.83 12.11 -18.02
C ILE A 59 6.72 12.24 -16.49
N CYS A 60 6.27 13.39 -15.99
CA CYS A 60 6.05 13.59 -14.56
C CYS A 60 5.06 12.59 -13.97
N LEU A 61 3.94 12.34 -14.67
CA LEU A 61 2.93 11.38 -14.24
C LEU A 61 3.48 9.94 -14.20
N PHE A 62 4.30 9.56 -15.19
CA PHE A 62 4.99 8.27 -15.21
C PHE A 62 5.94 8.11 -14.01
N VAL A 63 6.79 9.10 -13.75
CA VAL A 63 7.75 9.08 -12.64
C VAL A 63 7.02 9.02 -11.29
N ILE A 64 6.00 9.85 -11.09
CA ILE A 64 5.20 9.84 -9.86
C ILE A 64 4.53 8.48 -9.66
N THR A 65 3.96 7.90 -10.71
CA THR A 65 3.34 6.56 -10.64
C THR A 65 4.33 5.50 -10.18
N ILE A 66 5.54 5.48 -10.73
CA ILE A 66 6.59 4.53 -10.32
C ILE A 66 6.98 4.75 -8.85
N VAL A 67 7.21 6.00 -8.43
CA VAL A 67 7.60 6.32 -7.06
C VAL A 67 6.54 5.84 -6.07
N PHE A 68 5.26 6.16 -6.32
CA PHE A 68 4.16 5.71 -5.47
C PHE A 68 4.03 4.18 -5.46
N TRP A 69 4.25 3.53 -6.61
CA TRP A 69 4.21 2.07 -6.68
C TRP A 69 5.34 1.43 -5.86
N MET A 70 6.55 1.97 -5.90
CA MET A 70 7.67 1.51 -5.07
C MET A 70 7.40 1.70 -3.56
N ILE A 71 6.83 2.84 -3.18
CA ILE A 71 6.46 3.11 -1.78
C ILE A 71 5.37 2.13 -1.33
N GLU A 72 4.34 1.89 -2.16
CA GLU A 72 3.29 0.92 -1.86
C GLU A 72 3.86 -0.49 -1.70
N TYR A 73 4.79 -0.90 -2.57
CA TYR A 73 5.46 -2.20 -2.49
C TYR A 73 6.17 -2.38 -1.14
N ARG A 74 6.92 -1.37 -0.69
CA ARG A 74 7.61 -1.41 0.60
C ARG A 74 6.63 -1.44 1.77
N ILE A 75 5.58 -0.62 1.75
CA ILE A 75 4.57 -0.61 2.82
C ILE A 75 3.82 -1.96 2.86
N ARG A 76 3.55 -2.57 1.71
CA ARG A 76 2.93 -3.89 1.60
C ARG A 76 3.77 -4.98 2.26
N GLU A 77 5.09 -4.93 2.09
CA GLU A 77 6.01 -5.86 2.73
C GLU A 77 5.98 -5.71 4.26
N LEU A 78 6.10 -4.48 4.76
CA LEU A 78 6.05 -4.17 6.19
C LEU A 78 4.70 -4.58 6.80
N TYR A 79 3.60 -4.31 6.10
CA TYR A 79 2.26 -4.72 6.50
C TYR A 79 2.16 -6.25 6.64
N ARG A 80 2.68 -7.00 5.65
CA ARG A 80 2.69 -8.47 5.69
C ARG A 80 3.58 -9.02 6.80
N ALA A 81 4.72 -8.39 7.05
CA ALA A 81 5.61 -8.77 8.15
C ALA A 81 4.90 -8.61 9.50
N CYS A 82 4.15 -7.52 9.69
CA CYS A 82 3.35 -7.29 10.90
C CYS A 82 2.24 -8.33 11.06
N THR A 83 1.45 -8.58 10.01
CA THR A 83 0.37 -9.58 10.07
C THR A 83 0.90 -10.98 10.35
N ASN A 84 2.03 -11.36 9.73
CA ASN A 84 2.64 -12.67 9.95
C ASN A 84 3.19 -12.79 11.38
N SER A 85 3.77 -11.72 11.92
CA SER A 85 4.27 -11.71 13.30
C SER A 85 3.12 -11.80 14.31
N GLY A 86 2.01 -11.08 14.08
CA GLY A 86 0.79 -11.20 14.87
C GLY A 86 0.19 -12.61 14.82
N ALA A 87 0.13 -13.22 13.64
CA ALA A 87 -0.39 -14.58 13.47
C ALA A 87 0.47 -15.62 14.20
N LYS A 88 1.80 -15.46 14.20
CA LYS A 88 2.71 -16.31 14.98
C LYS A 88 2.45 -16.20 16.48
N ILE A 89 2.34 -14.98 17.01
CA ILE A 89 2.05 -14.75 18.44
C ILE A 89 0.71 -15.40 18.83
N GLU A 90 -0.31 -15.28 17.98
CA GLU A 90 -1.62 -15.89 18.20
C GLU A 90 -1.56 -17.43 18.18
N THR A 91 -0.76 -18.01 17.28
CA THR A 91 -0.60 -19.47 17.13
C THR A 91 0.21 -20.08 18.28
N ASP A 92 1.35 -19.46 18.63
CA ASP A 92 2.28 -19.99 19.63
C ASP A 92 1.69 -19.97 21.04
N ASN A 93 0.83 -18.98 21.34
CA ASN A 93 0.20 -18.84 22.65
C ASN A 93 -1.13 -19.60 22.81
N LYS A 94 -1.55 -20.38 21.80
CA LYS A 94 -2.83 -21.13 21.81
C LYS A 94 -4.00 -20.29 22.34
N PHE A 95 -4.14 -19.06 21.84
CA PHE A 95 -5.31 -18.26 22.19
C PHE A 95 -6.58 -19.10 21.95
N SER A 96 -7.48 -19.13 22.93
CA SER A 96 -8.66 -20.01 22.92
C SER A 96 -9.62 -19.75 21.75
N SER A 97 -9.42 -18.64 21.02
CA SER A 97 -10.15 -18.27 19.82
C SER A 97 -9.18 -17.96 18.66
N ILE A 98 -9.63 -18.23 17.43
CA ILE A 98 -8.91 -17.85 16.20
C ILE A 98 -8.77 -16.33 16.19
N GLY A 99 -7.55 -15.85 16.40
CA GLY A 99 -7.24 -14.42 16.45
C GLY A 99 -7.35 -13.73 15.09
N ILE A 100 -7.31 -12.40 15.12
CA ILE A 100 -7.58 -11.55 13.96
C ILE A 100 -6.47 -11.73 12.92
N TYR A 101 -5.22 -11.89 13.33
CA TYR A 101 -4.09 -12.01 12.41
C TYR A 101 -4.04 -13.39 11.73
N VAL A 102 -4.35 -14.47 12.45
CA VAL A 102 -4.51 -15.81 11.88
C VAL A 102 -5.66 -15.82 10.87
N LYS A 103 -6.76 -15.13 11.15
CA LYS A 103 -7.87 -14.99 10.20
C LYS A 103 -7.46 -14.19 8.96
N LEU A 104 -6.71 -13.11 9.11
CA LEU A 104 -6.17 -12.32 7.99
C LEU A 104 -5.11 -13.07 7.17
N ASP A 105 -4.34 -13.95 7.80
CA ASP A 105 -3.34 -14.79 7.15
C ASP A 105 -3.96 -16.04 6.47
N SER A 106 -5.17 -16.42 6.89
CA SER A 106 -5.87 -17.59 6.37
C SER A 106 -6.01 -17.56 4.84
N LYS A 107 -5.76 -18.71 4.21
CA LYS A 107 -5.88 -18.89 2.76
C LYS A 107 -7.28 -18.52 2.24
N ASP A 108 -8.31 -18.71 3.06
CA ASP A 108 -9.71 -18.37 2.73
C ASP A 108 -9.93 -16.87 2.56
N MET A 109 -9.28 -16.04 3.37
CA MET A 109 -9.33 -14.56 3.24
C MET A 109 -8.43 -14.06 2.11
N ARG A 110 -7.26 -14.67 1.91
CA ARG A 110 -6.31 -14.29 0.85
C ARG A 110 -6.85 -14.53 -0.57
N GLY A 111 -7.69 -15.55 -0.75
CA GLY A 111 -8.25 -15.93 -2.05
C GLY A 111 -9.60 -15.30 -2.41
N ARG A 112 -10.41 -14.88 -1.42
CA ARG A 112 -11.78 -14.38 -1.66
C ARG A 112 -11.92 -12.86 -1.75
N ILE A 113 -10.96 -12.09 -1.26
CA ILE A 113 -11.04 -10.63 -1.21
C ILE A 113 -9.99 -10.07 -2.18
N ILE A 114 -10.37 -9.11 -3.02
CA ILE A 114 -9.39 -8.30 -3.75
C ILE A 114 -8.53 -7.63 -2.69
N SER A 115 -7.32 -8.17 -2.49
CA SER A 115 -6.41 -7.58 -1.50
C SER A 115 -6.16 -6.13 -1.89
N HIS A 116 -6.11 -5.22 -0.91
CA HIS A 116 -5.78 -3.81 -1.16
C HIS A 116 -4.60 -3.66 -2.12
N SER A 117 -3.60 -4.53 -1.95
CA SER A 117 -2.42 -4.66 -2.81
C SER A 117 -2.72 -4.89 -4.30
N ASN A 118 -3.69 -5.76 -4.62
CA ASN A 118 -4.10 -5.97 -6.01
C ASN A 118 -4.86 -4.76 -6.55
N ALA A 119 -5.70 -4.11 -5.74
CA ALA A 119 -6.39 -2.88 -6.14
C ALA A 119 -5.40 -1.76 -6.48
N PHE A 120 -4.36 -1.55 -5.66
CA PHE A 120 -3.28 -0.60 -5.95
C PHE A 120 -2.53 -0.96 -7.24
N ASN A 121 -2.17 -2.24 -7.43
CA ASN A 121 -1.50 -2.67 -8.66
C ASN A 121 -2.35 -2.39 -9.91
N ILE A 122 -3.65 -2.68 -9.86
CA ILE A 122 -4.58 -2.40 -10.98
C ILE A 122 -4.64 -0.89 -11.25
N LEU A 123 -4.70 -0.07 -10.20
CA LEU A 123 -4.71 1.38 -10.32
C LEU A 123 -3.42 1.94 -10.93
N PHE A 124 -2.24 1.47 -10.48
CA PHE A 124 -0.97 1.91 -11.05
C PHE A 124 -0.83 1.48 -12.51
N LEU A 125 -1.19 0.23 -12.83
CA LEU A 125 -1.15 -0.29 -14.20
C LEU A 125 -2.10 0.47 -15.13
N SER A 126 -3.31 0.80 -14.69
CA SER A 126 -4.26 1.54 -15.53
C SER A 126 -3.75 2.94 -15.87
N VAL A 127 -3.12 3.63 -14.92
CA VAL A 127 -2.52 4.95 -15.14
C VAL A 127 -1.30 4.86 -16.07
N LEU A 128 -0.43 3.85 -15.91
CA LEU A 128 0.68 3.63 -16.82
C LEU A 128 0.22 3.36 -18.25
N LEU A 129 -0.81 2.52 -18.41
CA LEU A 129 -1.41 2.26 -19.72
C LEU A 129 -2.02 3.53 -20.32
N ALA A 130 -2.68 4.36 -19.52
CA ALA A 130 -3.21 5.65 -19.97
C ALA A 130 -2.10 6.60 -20.43
N VAL A 131 -0.99 6.69 -19.67
CA VAL A 131 0.18 7.50 -20.05
C VAL A 131 0.78 7.02 -21.36
N ILE A 132 0.99 5.72 -21.51
CA ILE A 132 1.52 5.12 -22.74
C ILE A 132 0.59 5.41 -23.92
N TYR A 133 -0.72 5.20 -23.75
CA TYR A 133 -1.71 5.49 -24.79
C TYR A 133 -1.71 6.96 -25.22
N LEU A 134 -1.67 7.89 -24.26
CA LEU A 134 -1.62 9.31 -24.55
C LEU A 134 -0.31 9.74 -25.20
N SER A 135 0.80 9.09 -24.87
CA SER A 135 2.10 9.38 -25.48
C SER A 135 2.15 9.07 -26.98
N PHE A 136 1.32 8.14 -27.47
CA PHE A 136 1.18 7.87 -28.92
C PHE A 136 0.30 8.88 -29.66
N LYS A 137 -0.44 9.74 -28.93
CA LYS A 137 -1.30 10.79 -29.51
C LYS A 137 -0.64 12.16 -29.57
N LEU A 138 0.49 12.32 -28.89
CA LEU A 138 1.39 13.47 -28.97
C LEU A 138 2.33 13.30 -30.16
#